data_AF-A0A7V3RN34-F1
#
_entry.id   AF-A0A7V3RN34-F1
#
_cell.length_a   1.000
_cell.length_b   1.000
_cell.length_c   1.000
_cell.angle_alpha   90.00
_cell.angle_beta   90.00
_cell.angle_gamma   90.00
#
_symmetry.space_group_name_H-M   'P 1'
#
loop_
_entity.id
_entity.type
_entity.pdbx_description
1 polymer ?
#
loop_
_entity_poly.entity_id
_entity_poly.type
_entity_poly.pdbx_seq_one_letter_code
_entity_poly.pdbx_strand_id
1 'polypeptide(L)'
;MTCFKPSLSFLVLVLSSVPLAAADDANNFFFRKGDRIVFLGDSITEQYQYSTDIELYLTTRFPDGDMTFLNAGIGGDTAAGGARRFAEHVLAEKPTALTIDFGMNDGGYGAFDAVRAKQYLDKTEEMLKAAQKAGIRVALISPNAVEVRTRPQLKIYLETQQRFYAPLKELAEKYKTPFVDQYTVTRKILDKLAADNANVHPFPDGIHTNGPGGLLMAHTILTGLKAPALVSAVEIDATEKKATPTDCTVEELSVTSDGVSFQRKDKALPMPILADWRPILPYINNLKDLNYYGLKVTGLSGGKYALSIDGKKVGEYTAEELSKGVNLGNLETGPLWEQGQKVFQMITDKNAIVHKRFRQVIMAPKVYWLADVYEERKPKELKKLMEEIQARQQAIYKEVQPGVHRFALKKE
;
A
#
# COMPACT_ATOMS: atom_id res chain seq x y z
N MET A 1 -1.86 -49.77 67.33
CA MET A 1 -2.75 -49.00 66.44
C MET A 1 -2.32 -47.55 66.46
N THR A 2 -1.52 -47.14 65.48
CA THR A 2 -1.11 -45.75 65.29
C THR A 2 -1.07 -45.50 63.78
N CYS A 3 -2.08 -44.78 63.30
CA CYS A 3 -2.28 -44.42 61.90
C CYS A 3 -1.23 -43.40 61.44
N PHE A 4 -0.51 -43.74 60.36
CA PHE A 4 0.23 -42.79 59.54
C PHE A 4 -0.74 -42.14 58.54
N LYS A 5 -0.82 -40.80 58.52
CA LYS A 5 -1.43 -40.02 57.44
C LYS A 5 -0.32 -39.59 56.46
N PRO A 6 -0.49 -39.73 55.13
CA PRO A 6 0.43 -39.13 54.17
C PRO A 6 0.07 -37.66 53.94
N SER A 7 1.06 -36.77 53.94
CA SER A 7 0.88 -35.37 53.53
C SER A 7 0.88 -35.26 52.01
N LEU A 8 -0.18 -34.65 51.47
CA LEU A 8 -0.32 -34.34 50.05
C LEU A 8 0.52 -33.09 49.72
N SER A 9 1.69 -33.25 49.10
CA SER A 9 2.46 -32.12 48.55
C SER A 9 1.86 -31.71 47.20
N PHE A 10 1.24 -30.53 47.15
CA PHE A 10 0.82 -29.90 45.90
C PHE A 10 2.06 -29.35 45.17
N LEU A 11 2.43 -30.00 44.06
CA LEU A 11 3.43 -29.50 43.12
C LEU A 11 2.78 -28.39 42.27
N VAL A 12 3.07 -27.13 42.57
CA VAL A 12 2.67 -25.99 41.73
C VAL A 12 3.54 -25.99 40.48
N LEU A 13 2.99 -26.48 39.36
CA LEU A 13 3.62 -26.42 38.05
C LEU A 13 3.51 -24.97 37.52
N VAL A 14 4.56 -24.18 37.69
CA VAL A 14 4.67 -22.86 37.06
C VAL A 14 4.96 -23.08 35.58
N LEU A 15 3.89 -23.08 34.77
CA LEU A 15 3.99 -23.01 33.31
C LEU A 15 4.51 -21.62 32.93
N SER A 16 5.84 -21.50 32.81
CA SER A 16 6.48 -20.36 32.17
C SER A 16 6.03 -20.32 30.71
N SER A 17 5.08 -19.45 30.40
CA SER A 17 4.70 -19.11 29.03
C SER A 17 5.88 -18.40 28.36
N VAL A 18 6.73 -19.16 27.68
CA VAL A 18 7.67 -18.59 26.71
C VAL A 18 6.80 -17.99 25.61
N PRO A 19 6.90 -16.68 25.31
CA PRO A 19 6.21 -16.12 24.17
C PRO A 19 6.71 -16.87 22.94
N LEU A 20 5.78 -17.52 22.24
CA LEU A 20 6.03 -18.08 20.93
C LEU A 20 6.52 -16.92 20.07
N ALA A 21 7.83 -16.84 19.86
CA ALA A 21 8.41 -15.90 18.91
C ALA A 21 7.68 -16.13 17.60
N ALA A 22 7.03 -15.07 17.12
CA ALA A 22 6.39 -15.07 15.82
C ALA A 22 7.37 -15.65 14.81
N ALA A 23 6.91 -16.64 14.05
CA ALA A 23 7.66 -17.17 12.92
C ALA A 23 8.21 -15.99 12.11
N ASP A 24 9.52 -16.05 11.82
CA ASP A 24 10.28 -15.03 11.10
C ASP A 24 9.47 -14.38 9.97
N ASP A 25 9.21 -13.06 10.08
CA ASP A 25 8.77 -12.21 8.99
C ASP A 25 9.90 -12.15 7.95
N ALA A 26 9.94 -13.11 7.03
CA ALA A 26 11.08 -13.37 6.13
C ALA A 26 11.51 -12.17 5.24
N ASN A 27 10.82 -11.02 5.28
CA ASN A 27 11.18 -9.79 4.56
C ASN A 27 11.15 -8.48 5.37
N ASN A 28 10.92 -8.50 6.70
CA ASN A 28 10.76 -7.27 7.50
C ASN A 28 9.71 -6.29 6.92
N PHE A 29 8.64 -6.81 6.30
CA PHE A 29 7.56 -5.99 5.75
C PHE A 29 6.85 -5.21 6.87
N PHE A 30 6.52 -3.94 6.61
CA PHE A 30 6.00 -3.06 7.66
C PHE A 30 4.57 -3.39 8.11
N PHE A 31 3.63 -3.58 7.20
CA PHE A 31 2.22 -3.80 7.56
C PHE A 31 1.96 -5.24 7.99
N ARG A 32 1.00 -5.45 8.89
CA ARG A 32 0.63 -6.75 9.46
C ARG A 32 -0.87 -6.98 9.38
N LYS A 33 -1.24 -8.26 9.35
CA LYS A 33 -2.64 -8.69 9.48
C LYS A 33 -3.29 -8.06 10.71
N GLY A 34 -4.53 -7.58 10.56
CA GLY A 34 -5.32 -6.94 11.61
C GLY A 34 -4.94 -5.49 11.88
N ASP A 35 -4.04 -4.89 11.09
CA ASP A 35 -3.62 -3.52 11.35
C ASP A 35 -4.76 -2.52 11.19
N ARG A 36 -4.81 -1.57 12.14
CA ARG A 36 -5.52 -0.31 11.97
C ARG A 36 -4.50 0.74 11.53
N ILE A 37 -4.54 1.05 10.24
CA ILE A 37 -3.59 1.91 9.55
C ILE A 37 -4.14 3.32 9.48
N VAL A 38 -3.39 4.30 9.98
CA VAL A 38 -3.67 5.72 9.79
C VAL A 38 -2.60 6.32 8.87
N PHE A 39 -3.03 6.99 7.81
CA PHE A 39 -2.17 7.82 6.98
C PHE A 39 -2.23 9.27 7.48
N LEU A 40 -1.15 9.77 8.07
CA LEU A 40 -1.05 11.14 8.58
C LEU A 40 -0.20 12.00 7.64
N GLY A 41 -0.76 13.12 7.19
CA GLY A 41 -0.03 14.09 6.39
C GLY A 41 -0.83 15.35 6.07
N ASP A 42 -0.45 16.02 4.99
CA ASP A 42 -1.01 17.30 4.54
C ASP A 42 -2.06 17.14 3.42
N SER A 43 -2.11 18.09 2.47
CA SER A 43 -3.02 18.06 1.31
C SER A 43 -2.79 16.83 0.43
N ILE A 44 -1.55 16.36 0.28
CA ILE A 44 -1.24 15.21 -0.59
C ILE A 44 -1.86 13.94 0.01
N THR A 45 -1.84 13.83 1.33
CA THR A 45 -2.53 12.75 2.05
C THR A 45 -4.05 12.95 1.99
N GLU A 46 -4.55 14.18 2.14
CA GLU A 46 -5.98 14.49 2.06
C GLU A 46 -6.62 14.09 0.71
N GLN A 47 -5.85 13.99 -0.38
CA GLN A 47 -6.35 13.61 -1.71
C GLN A 47 -6.75 12.13 -1.86
N TYR A 48 -6.40 11.26 -0.91
CA TYR A 48 -6.62 9.81 -0.95
C TYR A 48 -5.95 9.04 -2.10
N GLN A 49 -5.23 9.67 -3.03
CA GLN A 49 -4.62 9.01 -4.20
C GLN A 49 -3.68 7.87 -3.77
N TYR A 50 -2.50 8.20 -3.23
CA TYR A 50 -1.52 7.17 -2.87
C TYR A 50 -1.99 6.24 -1.75
N SER A 51 -2.79 6.75 -0.79
CA SER A 51 -3.27 5.93 0.33
C SER A 51 -4.29 4.88 -0.12
N THR A 52 -5.12 5.21 -1.12
CA THR A 52 -6.06 4.26 -1.72
C THR A 52 -5.32 3.18 -2.51
N ASP A 53 -4.25 3.55 -3.21
CA ASP A 53 -3.43 2.60 -3.96
C ASP A 53 -2.65 1.65 -3.02
N ILE A 54 -2.17 2.15 -1.88
CA ILE A 54 -1.60 1.32 -0.80
C ILE A 54 -2.66 0.36 -0.24
N GLU A 55 -3.87 0.85 0.04
CA GLU A 55 -4.98 0.01 0.51
C GLU A 55 -5.34 -1.07 -0.52
N LEU A 56 -5.40 -0.72 -1.80
CA LEU A 56 -5.68 -1.65 -2.89
C LEU A 56 -4.62 -2.76 -2.96
N TYR A 57 -3.34 -2.39 -2.89
CA TYR A 57 -2.25 -3.36 -2.83
C TYR A 57 -2.38 -4.28 -1.62
N LEU A 58 -2.57 -3.72 -0.41
CA LEU A 58 -2.66 -4.51 0.83
C LEU A 58 -3.87 -5.44 0.82
N THR A 59 -4.98 -5.00 0.25
CA THR A 59 -6.22 -5.78 0.16
C THR A 59 -6.12 -6.91 -0.87
N THR A 60 -5.56 -6.63 -2.05
CA THR A 60 -5.39 -7.66 -3.10
C THR A 60 -4.27 -8.65 -2.77
N ARG A 61 -3.19 -8.18 -2.14
CA ARG A 61 -2.05 -9.03 -1.76
C ARG A 61 -2.31 -9.88 -0.52
N PHE A 62 -3.09 -9.38 0.42
CA PHE A 62 -3.43 -10.05 1.66
C PHE A 62 -4.95 -10.15 1.81
N PRO A 63 -5.63 -11.03 1.05
CA PRO A 63 -7.09 -11.15 1.07
C PRO A 63 -7.64 -11.59 2.44
N ASP A 64 -6.79 -12.16 3.30
CA ASP A 64 -7.12 -12.51 4.70
C ASP A 64 -6.51 -11.52 5.72
N GLY A 65 -6.10 -10.34 5.25
CA GLY A 65 -5.35 -9.34 6.02
C GLY A 65 -6.16 -8.61 7.08
N ASP A 66 -7.48 -8.53 6.93
CA ASP A 66 -8.43 -7.90 7.89
C ASP A 66 -7.96 -6.53 8.44
N MET A 67 -7.41 -5.68 7.57
CA MET A 67 -6.88 -4.36 7.92
C MET A 67 -7.97 -3.29 7.83
N THR A 68 -7.82 -2.21 8.60
CA THR A 68 -8.66 -1.01 8.54
C THR A 68 -7.82 0.19 8.12
N PHE A 69 -8.32 0.99 7.19
CA PHE A 69 -7.62 2.12 6.60
C PHE A 69 -8.31 3.44 6.95
N LEU A 70 -7.54 4.37 7.51
CA LEU A 70 -8.00 5.69 7.92
C LEU A 70 -7.03 6.75 7.40
N ASN A 71 -7.54 7.93 7.10
CA ASN A 71 -6.75 9.02 6.56
C ASN A 71 -6.98 10.28 7.42
N ALA A 72 -5.88 10.86 7.87
CA ALA A 72 -5.82 12.05 8.70
C ALA A 72 -5.03 13.17 7.99
N GLY A 73 -5.19 13.28 6.66
CA GLY A 73 -4.66 14.36 5.84
C GLY A 73 -5.43 15.66 5.99
N ILE A 74 -4.74 16.80 6.08
CA ILE A 74 -5.35 18.14 6.08
C ILE A 74 -4.53 19.09 5.21
N GLY A 75 -5.17 19.70 4.22
CA GLY A 75 -4.53 20.63 3.31
C GLY A 75 -3.89 21.82 4.00
N GLY A 76 -2.66 22.12 3.58
CA GLY A 76 -1.84 23.20 4.12
C GLY A 76 -1.18 22.91 5.47
N ASP A 77 -1.42 21.74 6.07
CA ASP A 77 -0.74 21.38 7.32
C ASP A 77 0.77 21.27 7.14
N THR A 78 1.48 21.65 8.20
CA THR A 78 2.90 21.39 8.42
C THR A 78 3.05 20.32 9.50
N ALA A 79 4.27 19.84 9.77
CA ALA A 79 4.54 18.94 10.90
C ALA A 79 4.09 19.54 12.24
N ALA A 80 4.12 20.88 12.38
CA ALA A 80 3.58 21.56 13.56
C ALA A 80 2.05 21.41 13.69
N GLY A 81 1.32 21.48 12.58
CA GLY A 81 -0.12 21.20 12.52
C GLY A 81 -0.41 19.74 12.89
N GLY A 82 0.33 18.80 12.30
CA GLY A 82 0.26 17.37 12.60
C GLY A 82 0.50 17.06 14.08
N ALA A 83 1.57 17.59 14.67
CA ALA A 83 1.90 17.40 16.07
C ALA A 83 0.81 17.95 17.01
N ARG A 84 0.29 19.14 16.70
CA ARG A 84 -0.78 19.78 17.50
C ARG A 84 -2.06 18.94 17.56
N ARG A 85 -2.42 18.26 16.47
CA ARG A 85 -3.65 17.46 16.37
C ARG A 85 -3.43 15.96 16.57
N PHE A 86 -2.22 15.53 16.90
CA PHE A 86 -1.85 14.11 16.93
C PHE A 86 -2.70 13.30 17.90
N ALA A 87 -2.97 13.83 19.10
CA ALA A 87 -3.80 13.16 20.09
C ALA A 87 -5.24 12.96 19.58
N GLU A 88 -5.85 14.01 19.04
CA GLU A 88 -7.26 14.02 18.64
C GLU A 88 -7.51 13.26 17.33
N HIS A 89 -6.59 13.35 16.36
CA HIS A 89 -6.79 12.83 15.01
C HIS A 89 -6.05 11.52 14.73
N VAL A 90 -5.11 11.11 15.59
CA VAL A 90 -4.34 9.86 15.44
C VAL A 90 -4.52 8.96 16.64
N LEU A 91 -4.13 9.39 17.84
CA LEU A 91 -4.21 8.52 19.03
C LEU A 91 -5.64 8.09 19.36
N ALA A 92 -6.62 8.98 19.16
CA ALA A 92 -8.03 8.66 19.38
C ALA A 92 -8.56 7.54 18.47
N GLU A 93 -7.95 7.35 17.29
CA GLU A 93 -8.28 6.26 16.37
C GLU A 93 -7.68 4.92 16.81
N LYS A 94 -6.74 4.91 17.75
CA LYS A 94 -6.04 3.71 18.25
C LYS A 94 -5.38 2.88 17.13
N PRO A 95 -4.55 3.49 16.27
CA PRO A 95 -3.87 2.76 15.21
C PRO A 95 -2.84 1.78 15.78
N THR A 96 -2.55 0.73 15.02
CA THR A 96 -1.41 -0.18 15.27
C THR A 96 -0.25 0.12 14.32
N ALA A 97 -0.55 0.75 13.19
CA ALA A 97 0.40 1.20 12.18
C ALA A 97 0.05 2.64 11.73
N LEU A 98 1.08 3.46 11.53
CA LEU A 98 0.95 4.87 11.16
C LEU A 98 1.99 5.22 10.10
N THR A 99 1.58 5.89 9.03
CA THR A 99 2.52 6.62 8.17
C THR A 99 2.53 8.09 8.54
N ILE A 100 3.70 8.74 8.51
CA ILE A 100 3.85 10.19 8.70
C ILE A 100 4.53 10.76 7.45
N ASP A 101 3.80 11.58 6.70
CA ASP A 101 4.28 12.27 5.50
C ASP A 101 3.96 13.78 5.58
N PHE A 102 4.95 14.56 6.02
CA PHE A 102 4.92 16.02 6.10
C PHE A 102 6.24 16.59 5.60
N GLY A 103 6.25 17.87 5.22
CA GLY A 103 7.45 18.60 4.83
C GLY A 103 7.27 19.50 3.60
N MET A 104 6.26 19.21 2.77
CA MET A 104 5.95 19.99 1.58
C MET A 104 5.56 21.44 1.92
N ASN A 105 4.67 21.63 2.89
CA ASN A 105 4.31 22.98 3.35
C ASN A 105 5.38 23.59 4.29
N ASP A 106 6.07 22.75 5.08
CA ASP A 106 7.06 23.19 6.07
C ASP A 106 8.21 23.97 5.41
N GLY A 107 8.66 23.51 4.25
CA GLY A 107 9.74 24.15 3.50
C GLY A 107 9.35 25.45 2.80
N GLY A 108 8.06 25.84 2.79
CA GLY A 108 7.60 27.17 2.39
C GLY A 108 7.75 27.52 0.92
N TYR A 109 8.01 26.54 0.04
CA TYR A 109 8.09 26.71 -1.42
C TYR A 109 9.19 27.68 -1.92
N GLY A 110 10.19 27.97 -1.08
CA GLY A 110 11.25 28.94 -1.36
C GLY A 110 12.66 28.42 -1.06
N ALA A 111 13.59 29.34 -0.85
CA ALA A 111 14.94 29.01 -0.43
C ALA A 111 14.98 28.42 0.99
N PHE A 112 16.00 27.63 1.27
CA PHE A 112 16.18 26.98 2.57
C PHE A 112 16.17 27.97 3.73
N ASP A 113 15.36 27.65 4.73
CA ASP A 113 15.21 28.37 5.99
C ASP A 113 15.52 27.40 7.15
N ALA A 114 16.57 27.70 7.91
CA ALA A 114 17.04 26.85 9.00
C ALA A 114 16.05 26.79 10.18
N VAL A 115 15.28 27.86 10.41
CA VAL A 115 14.28 27.92 11.49
C VAL A 115 13.11 26.99 11.16
N ARG A 116 12.62 27.05 9.92
CA ARG A 116 11.58 26.14 9.42
C ARG A 116 12.05 24.68 9.41
N ALA A 117 13.28 24.42 8.96
CA ALA A 117 13.85 23.07 8.95
C ALA A 117 13.96 22.49 10.37
N LYS A 118 14.39 23.31 11.34
CA LYS A 118 14.44 22.89 12.74
C LYS A 118 13.04 22.60 13.29
N GLN A 119 12.08 23.49 13.05
CA GLN A 119 10.71 23.30 13.51
C GLN A 119 10.08 22.04 12.93
N TYR A 120 10.27 21.79 11.63
CA TYR A 120 9.83 20.57 10.96
C TYR A 120 10.35 19.31 11.67
N LEU A 121 11.66 19.27 11.95
CA LEU A 121 12.29 18.12 12.59
C LEU A 121 11.83 17.93 14.04
N ASP A 122 11.79 19.01 14.84
CA ASP A 122 11.34 18.99 16.23
C ASP A 122 9.89 18.45 16.32
N LYS A 123 9.01 18.91 15.42
CA LYS A 123 7.59 18.51 15.41
C LYS A 123 7.37 17.10 14.87
N THR A 124 8.18 16.67 13.92
CA THR A 124 8.22 15.26 13.51
C THR A 124 8.66 14.37 14.67
N GLU A 125 9.69 14.77 15.42
CA GLU A 125 10.16 14.05 16.59
C GLU A 125 9.09 13.97 17.71
N GLU A 126 8.35 15.05 17.96
CA GLU A 126 7.23 15.05 18.91
C GLU A 126 6.18 13.98 18.58
N MET A 127 5.81 13.84 17.30
CA MET A 127 4.87 12.80 16.85
C MET A 127 5.45 11.39 17.02
N LEU A 128 6.73 11.19 16.70
CA LEU A 128 7.40 9.90 16.89
C LEU A 128 7.44 9.48 18.37
N LYS A 129 7.76 10.42 19.27
CA LYS A 129 7.71 10.18 20.73
C LYS A 129 6.30 9.78 21.19
N ALA A 130 5.28 10.50 20.72
CA ALA A 130 3.89 10.21 21.07
C ALA A 130 3.45 8.83 20.55
N ALA A 131 3.81 8.48 19.31
CA ALA A 131 3.54 7.18 18.71
C ALA A 131 4.22 6.04 19.48
N GLN A 132 5.52 6.19 19.79
CA GLN A 132 6.28 5.19 20.55
C GLN A 132 5.70 4.97 21.95
N LYS A 133 5.31 6.05 22.65
CA LYS A 133 4.64 5.96 23.96
C LYS A 133 3.31 5.22 23.89
N ALA A 134 2.59 5.34 22.77
CA ALA A 134 1.34 4.64 22.52
C ALA A 134 1.53 3.22 21.94
N GLY A 135 2.77 2.77 21.70
CA GLY A 135 3.05 1.46 21.11
C GLY A 135 2.69 1.35 19.62
N ILE A 136 2.60 2.47 18.91
CA ILE A 136 2.23 2.52 17.49
C ILE A 136 3.48 2.32 16.63
N ARG A 137 3.41 1.42 15.65
CA ARG A 137 4.49 1.26 14.66
C ARG A 137 4.38 2.37 13.64
N VAL A 138 5.49 3.06 13.39
CA VAL A 138 5.52 4.19 12.46
C VAL A 138 6.30 3.79 11.20
N ALA A 139 5.90 4.34 10.06
CA ALA A 139 6.71 4.48 8.86
C ALA A 139 6.86 5.98 8.58
N LEU A 140 8.10 6.48 8.66
CA LEU A 140 8.40 7.88 8.37
C LEU A 140 8.67 8.02 6.87
N ILE A 141 8.07 9.01 6.22
CA ILE A 141 8.13 9.18 4.77
C ILE A 141 8.55 10.62 4.47
N SER A 142 9.52 10.80 3.57
CA SER A 142 9.77 12.14 3.00
C SER A 142 8.73 12.44 1.91
N PRO A 143 8.21 13.68 1.80
CA PRO A 143 7.29 14.02 0.71
C PRO A 143 7.92 13.82 -0.67
N ASN A 144 7.09 13.68 -1.70
CA ASN A 144 7.57 13.63 -3.08
C ASN A 144 8.36 14.89 -3.49
N ALA A 145 9.23 14.73 -4.49
CA ALA A 145 9.85 15.85 -5.17
C ALA A 145 8.82 16.68 -5.94
N VAL A 146 9.03 17.99 -5.97
CA VAL A 146 8.22 18.89 -6.80
C VAL A 146 8.52 18.73 -8.28
N GLU A 147 7.48 18.82 -9.11
CA GLU A 147 7.59 18.69 -10.57
C GLU A 147 7.86 20.06 -11.21
N VAL A 148 9.13 20.32 -11.49
CA VAL A 148 9.56 21.60 -12.09
C VAL A 148 9.20 21.70 -13.59
N ARG A 149 8.86 20.58 -14.26
CA ARG A 149 8.41 20.59 -15.67
C ARG A 149 7.06 21.29 -15.84
N THR A 150 6.17 21.14 -14.87
CA THR A 150 4.86 21.81 -14.85
C THR A 150 4.92 23.14 -14.10
N ARG A 151 5.88 23.28 -13.17
CA ARG A 151 6.00 24.47 -12.32
C ARG A 151 7.46 24.93 -12.12
N PRO A 152 8.10 25.58 -13.12
CA PRO A 152 9.53 25.90 -13.12
C PRO A 152 10.02 26.77 -11.94
N GLN A 153 9.15 27.59 -11.37
CA GLN A 153 9.47 28.43 -10.21
C GLN A 153 9.82 27.62 -8.94
N LEU A 154 9.47 26.33 -8.90
CA LEU A 154 9.81 25.45 -7.78
C LEU A 154 11.26 24.92 -7.84
N LYS A 155 12.08 25.32 -8.81
CA LYS A 155 13.48 24.85 -8.93
C LYS A 155 14.32 25.10 -7.68
N ILE A 156 14.19 26.26 -7.04
CA ILE A 156 14.89 26.56 -5.77
C ILE A 156 14.35 25.66 -4.65
N TYR A 157 13.04 25.42 -4.66
CA TYR A 157 12.39 24.62 -3.65
C TYR A 157 12.75 23.13 -3.78
N LEU A 158 12.89 22.60 -5.00
CA LEU A 158 13.35 21.24 -5.25
C LEU A 158 14.67 20.94 -4.54
N GLU A 159 15.64 21.87 -4.56
CA GLU A 159 16.91 21.72 -3.83
C GLU A 159 16.76 21.94 -2.33
N THR A 160 15.79 22.77 -1.92
CA THR A 160 15.47 22.98 -0.51
C THR A 160 14.89 21.72 0.14
N GLN A 161 14.03 20.99 -0.58
CA GLN A 161 13.44 19.71 -0.13
C GLN A 161 14.53 18.71 0.27
N GLN A 162 15.58 18.54 -0.54
CA GLN A 162 16.69 17.62 -0.23
C GLN A 162 17.30 17.93 1.15
N ARG A 163 17.51 19.21 1.46
CA ARG A 163 18.11 19.65 2.73
C ARG A 163 17.14 19.52 3.91
N PHE A 164 15.85 19.72 3.68
CA PHE A 164 14.80 19.52 4.69
C PHE A 164 14.65 18.05 5.10
N TYR A 165 14.75 17.14 4.14
CA TYR A 165 14.44 15.73 4.37
C TYR A 165 15.65 14.90 4.78
N ALA A 166 16.89 15.35 4.48
CA ALA A 166 18.11 14.63 4.85
C ALA A 166 18.18 14.21 6.34
N PRO A 167 17.79 15.04 7.33
CA PRO A 167 17.84 14.65 8.75
C PRO A 167 16.81 13.59 9.17
N LEU A 168 15.78 13.30 8.34
CA LEU A 168 14.74 12.33 8.70
C LEU A 168 15.27 10.92 8.85
N LYS A 169 16.33 10.56 8.11
CA LYS A 169 16.95 9.23 8.21
C LYS A 169 17.54 9.00 9.61
N GLU A 170 18.35 9.94 10.10
CA GLU A 170 18.94 9.87 11.44
C GLU A 170 17.85 9.89 12.53
N LEU A 171 16.80 10.68 12.32
CA LEU A 171 15.66 10.69 13.23
C LEU A 171 14.93 9.34 13.25
N ALA A 172 14.71 8.72 12.09
CA ALA A 172 14.09 7.42 12.00
C ALA A 172 14.91 6.32 12.67
N GLU A 173 16.24 6.34 12.50
CA GLU A 173 17.18 5.44 13.18
C GLU A 173 17.11 5.59 14.70
N LYS A 174 17.08 6.85 15.20
CA LYS A 174 16.92 7.15 16.63
C LYS A 174 15.65 6.53 17.23
N TYR A 175 14.54 6.56 16.49
CA TYR A 175 13.26 6.01 16.94
C TYR A 175 13.01 4.56 16.50
N LYS A 176 13.97 3.92 15.81
CA LYS A 176 13.87 2.56 15.27
C LYS A 176 12.62 2.36 14.41
N THR A 177 12.27 3.38 13.63
CA THR A 177 11.18 3.34 12.65
C THR A 177 11.77 3.21 11.25
N PRO A 178 11.15 2.47 10.31
CA PRO A 178 11.53 2.56 8.91
C PRO A 178 11.37 3.99 8.39
N PHE A 179 12.26 4.36 7.47
CA PHE A 179 12.22 5.60 6.71
C PHE A 179 12.17 5.29 5.22
N VAL A 180 11.19 5.88 4.53
CA VAL A 180 11.10 5.86 3.07
C VAL A 180 11.52 7.22 2.53
N ASP A 181 12.65 7.26 1.82
CA ASP A 181 13.10 8.46 1.13
C ASP A 181 12.40 8.63 -0.23
N GLN A 182 11.11 8.96 -0.16
CA GLN A 182 10.26 9.10 -1.34
C GLN A 182 10.67 10.32 -2.20
N TYR A 183 11.22 11.38 -1.61
CA TYR A 183 11.81 12.49 -2.35
C TYR A 183 12.87 12.03 -3.36
N THR A 184 13.86 11.26 -2.91
CA THR A 184 14.98 10.85 -3.77
C THR A 184 14.50 9.97 -4.93
N VAL A 185 13.60 9.03 -4.66
CA VAL A 185 13.05 8.13 -5.68
C VAL A 185 12.21 8.91 -6.70
N THR A 186 11.29 9.75 -6.22
CA THR A 186 10.42 10.54 -7.11
C THR A 186 11.23 11.54 -7.92
N ARG A 187 12.22 12.25 -7.34
CA ARG A 187 13.13 13.14 -8.06
C ARG A 187 13.80 12.42 -9.23
N LYS A 188 14.38 11.25 -8.99
CA LYS A 188 15.05 10.45 -10.04
C LYS A 188 14.09 10.08 -11.18
N ILE A 189 12.83 9.76 -10.86
CA ILE A 189 11.81 9.44 -11.86
C ILE A 189 11.40 10.69 -12.64
N LEU A 190 11.20 11.82 -11.98
CA LEU A 190 10.92 13.10 -12.64
C LEU A 190 12.05 13.53 -13.59
N ASP A 191 13.31 13.37 -13.17
CA ASP A 191 14.49 13.63 -14.02
C ASP A 191 14.50 12.71 -15.26
N LYS A 192 14.17 11.42 -15.08
CA LYS A 192 14.07 10.47 -16.21
C LYS A 192 12.93 10.84 -17.16
N LEU A 193 11.77 11.22 -16.63
CA LEU A 193 10.64 11.69 -17.42
C LEU A 193 10.97 12.96 -18.22
N ALA A 194 11.77 13.86 -17.64
CA ALA A 194 12.30 15.02 -18.34
C ALA A 194 13.24 14.62 -19.49
N ALA A 195 14.20 13.75 -19.21
CA ALA A 195 15.17 13.27 -20.20
C ALA A 195 14.50 12.55 -21.39
N ASP A 196 13.41 11.82 -21.13
CA ASP A 196 12.66 11.09 -22.15
C ASP A 196 11.63 11.96 -22.90
N ASN A 197 11.48 13.24 -22.53
CA ASN A 197 10.39 14.11 -23.00
C ASN A 197 8.99 13.47 -22.83
N ALA A 198 8.79 12.77 -21.71
CA ALA A 198 7.58 11.99 -21.48
C ALA A 198 6.38 12.90 -21.18
N ASN A 199 5.27 12.68 -21.89
CA ASN A 199 3.99 13.37 -21.70
C ASN A 199 3.16 12.77 -20.54
N VAL A 200 3.79 12.60 -19.38
CA VAL A 200 3.12 12.23 -18.12
C VAL A 200 3.65 13.13 -17.02
N HIS A 201 2.72 13.71 -16.27
CA HIS A 201 2.99 14.65 -15.18
C HIS A 201 2.34 14.10 -13.91
N PRO A 202 3.08 13.31 -13.11
CA PRO A 202 2.56 12.73 -11.87
C PRO A 202 2.10 13.79 -10.86
N PHE A 203 2.69 14.98 -10.91
CA PHE A 203 2.33 16.14 -10.10
C PHE A 203 1.92 17.33 -10.98
N PRO A 204 0.67 17.37 -11.49
CA PRO A 204 0.27 18.29 -12.55
C PRO A 204 0.38 19.78 -12.18
N ASP A 205 0.24 20.16 -10.91
CA ASP A 205 0.42 21.53 -10.43
C ASP A 205 1.81 21.81 -9.82
N GLY A 206 2.72 20.85 -9.98
CA GLY A 206 4.06 20.88 -9.40
C GLY A 206 4.17 20.25 -8.01
N ILE A 207 3.05 19.96 -7.33
CA ILE A 207 3.03 19.56 -5.91
C ILE A 207 2.14 18.32 -5.70
N HIS A 208 0.87 18.41 -6.06
CA HIS A 208 -0.19 17.46 -5.73
C HIS A 208 -0.30 16.35 -6.76
N THR A 209 -0.82 15.19 -6.34
CA THR A 209 -0.92 13.99 -7.18
C THR A 209 -2.14 13.98 -8.10
N ASN A 210 -1.98 13.35 -9.26
CA ASN A 210 -3.06 12.68 -10.01
C ASN A 210 -2.90 11.15 -9.88
N GLY A 211 -3.65 10.34 -10.64
CA GLY A 211 -3.53 8.88 -10.63
C GLY A 211 -2.09 8.35 -10.82
N PRO A 212 -1.35 8.75 -11.88
CA PRO A 212 0.08 8.45 -12.01
C PRO A 212 0.94 8.84 -10.79
N GLY A 213 0.70 10.00 -10.19
CA GLY A 213 1.39 10.47 -8.98
C GLY A 213 1.07 9.63 -7.75
N GLY A 214 -0.21 9.27 -7.57
CA GLY A 214 -0.67 8.37 -6.52
C GLY A 214 0.03 7.02 -6.61
N LEU A 215 0.04 6.40 -7.80
CA LEU A 215 0.70 5.12 -8.02
C LEU A 215 2.22 5.21 -7.79
N LEU A 216 2.86 6.27 -8.27
CA LEU A 216 4.29 6.50 -8.07
C LEU A 216 4.65 6.59 -6.57
N MET A 217 3.89 7.36 -5.79
CA MET A 217 4.07 7.45 -4.35
C MET A 217 3.79 6.12 -3.66
N ALA A 218 2.67 5.46 -3.96
CA ALA A 218 2.32 4.17 -3.39
C ALA A 218 3.38 3.10 -3.68
N HIS A 219 3.87 3.03 -4.92
CA HIS A 219 4.97 2.15 -5.31
C HIS A 219 6.23 2.42 -4.49
N THR A 220 6.63 3.68 -4.38
CA THR A 220 7.82 4.10 -3.64
C THR A 220 7.71 3.75 -2.15
N ILE A 221 6.55 4.01 -1.55
CA ILE A 221 6.29 3.71 -0.14
C ILE A 221 6.28 2.20 0.10
N LEU A 222 5.54 1.44 -0.69
CA LEU A 222 5.42 -0.01 -0.52
C LEU A 222 6.77 -0.71 -0.72
N THR A 223 7.50 -0.40 -1.78
CA THR A 223 8.82 -0.99 -2.03
C THR A 223 9.84 -0.58 -0.95
N GLY A 224 9.84 0.69 -0.52
CA GLY A 224 10.67 1.17 0.60
C GLY A 224 10.35 0.49 1.93
N LEU A 225 9.10 0.09 2.13
CA LEU A 225 8.64 -0.69 3.28
C LEU A 225 8.75 -2.21 3.07
N LYS A 226 9.42 -2.65 2.02
CA LYS A 226 9.72 -4.06 1.71
C LYS A 226 8.47 -4.90 1.43
N ALA A 227 7.48 -4.31 0.77
CA ALA A 227 6.29 -5.00 0.32
C ALA A 227 6.66 -6.17 -0.63
N PRO A 228 6.05 -7.36 -0.49
CA PRO A 228 6.34 -8.49 -1.37
C PRO A 228 5.92 -8.23 -2.82
N ALA A 229 6.85 -8.44 -3.75
CA ALA A 229 6.58 -8.28 -5.18
C ALA A 229 5.67 -9.37 -5.75
N LEU A 230 5.90 -10.62 -5.35
CA LEU A 230 5.26 -11.81 -5.92
C LEU A 230 3.79 -11.91 -5.50
N VAL A 231 2.88 -11.94 -6.47
CA VAL A 231 1.47 -12.30 -6.28
C VAL A 231 1.41 -13.82 -6.15
N SER A 232 1.85 -14.48 -7.22
CA SER A 232 2.00 -15.92 -7.39
C SER A 232 2.61 -16.14 -8.78
N ALA A 233 3.18 -17.32 -9.02
CA ALA A 233 3.78 -17.64 -10.32
C ALA A 233 3.53 -19.10 -10.70
N VAL A 234 3.50 -19.36 -12.01
CA VAL A 234 3.48 -20.73 -12.55
C VAL A 234 4.56 -20.84 -13.62
N GLU A 235 5.44 -21.83 -13.46
CA GLU A 235 6.35 -22.29 -14.51
C GLU A 235 5.83 -23.60 -15.11
N ILE A 236 5.71 -23.69 -16.42
CA ILE A 236 5.25 -24.90 -17.13
C ILE A 236 6.34 -25.36 -18.10
N ASP A 237 6.74 -26.62 -18.00
CA ASP A 237 7.50 -27.29 -19.03
C ASP A 237 6.54 -28.09 -19.91
N ALA A 238 6.35 -27.63 -21.15
CA ALA A 238 5.45 -28.28 -22.11
C ALA A 238 6.00 -29.62 -22.63
N THR A 239 7.33 -29.83 -22.58
CA THR A 239 7.95 -31.09 -23.01
C THR A 239 7.78 -32.17 -21.94
N GLU A 240 8.01 -31.82 -20.68
CA GLU A 240 7.80 -32.74 -19.54
C GLU A 240 6.33 -32.81 -19.09
N LYS A 241 5.45 -31.95 -19.63
CA LYS A 241 4.04 -31.80 -19.22
C LYS A 241 3.91 -31.58 -17.71
N LYS A 242 4.74 -30.69 -17.18
CA LYS A 242 4.86 -30.42 -15.74
C LYS A 242 4.65 -28.95 -15.42
N ALA A 243 3.94 -28.67 -14.33
CA ALA A 243 3.81 -27.33 -13.78
C ALA A 243 4.49 -27.24 -12.40
N THR A 244 5.12 -26.10 -12.13
CA THR A 244 5.72 -25.74 -10.84
C THR A 244 5.06 -24.46 -10.35
N PRO A 245 4.05 -24.55 -9.47
CA PRO A 245 3.36 -23.39 -8.93
C PRO A 245 4.08 -22.81 -7.70
N THR A 246 4.03 -21.48 -7.55
CA THR A 246 4.45 -20.73 -6.36
C THR A 246 3.30 -19.84 -5.91
N ASP A 247 2.89 -19.96 -4.65
CA ASP A 247 1.74 -19.24 -4.05
C ASP A 247 0.40 -19.36 -4.82
N CYS A 248 0.25 -20.48 -5.52
CA CYS A 248 -0.98 -20.90 -6.17
C CYS A 248 -1.02 -22.43 -6.24
N THR A 249 -2.12 -22.97 -6.74
CA THR A 249 -2.26 -24.37 -7.14
C THR A 249 -2.52 -24.44 -8.63
N VAL A 250 -2.05 -25.52 -9.26
CA VAL A 250 -2.30 -25.80 -10.68
C VAL A 250 -2.90 -27.19 -10.80
N GLU A 251 -4.04 -27.27 -11.47
CA GLU A 251 -4.79 -28.50 -11.71
C GLU A 251 -5.12 -28.62 -13.21
N GLU A 252 -5.52 -29.82 -13.64
CA GLU A 252 -5.97 -30.09 -15.02
C GLU A 252 -5.00 -29.59 -16.12
N LEU A 253 -3.69 -29.71 -15.90
CA LEU A 253 -2.69 -29.36 -16.90
C LEU A 253 -2.84 -30.26 -18.13
N SER A 254 -3.07 -29.63 -19.29
CA SER A 254 -3.14 -30.27 -20.59
C SER A 254 -2.20 -29.57 -21.56
N VAL A 255 -1.31 -30.35 -22.16
CA VAL A 255 -0.37 -29.89 -23.20
C VAL A 255 -0.66 -30.65 -24.49
N THR A 256 -0.94 -29.91 -25.55
CA THR A 256 -1.18 -30.44 -26.90
C THR A 256 -0.25 -29.78 -27.92
N SER A 257 -0.32 -30.17 -29.19
CA SER A 257 0.38 -29.47 -30.29
C SER A 257 -0.02 -28.00 -30.41
N ASP A 258 -1.26 -27.69 -30.00
CA ASP A 258 -1.90 -26.39 -30.23
C ASP A 258 -1.71 -25.44 -29.03
N GLY A 259 -1.15 -25.94 -27.92
CA GLY A 259 -0.77 -25.12 -26.77
C GLY A 259 -0.94 -25.80 -25.41
N VAL A 260 -1.17 -24.98 -24.39
CA VAL A 260 -1.21 -25.38 -22.97
C VAL A 260 -2.48 -24.84 -22.33
N SER A 261 -3.16 -25.64 -21.51
CA SER A 261 -4.25 -25.16 -20.65
C SER A 261 -4.19 -25.78 -19.27
N PHE A 262 -4.67 -25.06 -18.26
CA PHE A 262 -4.63 -25.48 -16.87
C PHE A 262 -5.63 -24.68 -16.04
N GLN A 263 -6.06 -25.21 -14.91
CA GLN A 263 -6.74 -24.44 -13.86
C GLN A 263 -5.72 -23.91 -12.87
N ARG A 264 -5.91 -22.66 -12.41
CA ARG A 264 -5.08 -22.01 -11.40
C ARG A 264 -5.97 -21.43 -10.31
N LYS A 265 -5.60 -21.66 -9.06
CA LYS A 265 -6.18 -20.98 -7.89
C LYS A 265 -5.07 -20.33 -7.09
N ASP A 266 -5.13 -19.00 -7.00
CA ASP A 266 -4.13 -18.20 -6.33
C ASP A 266 -4.41 -18.02 -4.84
N LYS A 267 -3.39 -17.65 -4.07
CA LYS A 267 -3.56 -17.20 -2.68
C LYS A 267 -3.84 -15.70 -2.56
N ALA A 268 -3.56 -14.93 -3.61
CA ALA A 268 -3.71 -13.48 -3.66
C ALA A 268 -4.06 -13.03 -5.08
N LEU A 269 -4.59 -11.81 -5.22
CA LEU A 269 -4.88 -11.21 -6.52
C LEU A 269 -3.76 -10.23 -6.92
N PRO A 270 -3.48 -10.08 -8.22
CA PRO A 270 -2.75 -8.92 -8.69
C PRO A 270 -3.59 -7.66 -8.48
N MET A 271 -2.93 -6.54 -8.19
CA MET A 271 -3.56 -5.23 -8.23
C MET A 271 -3.95 -4.91 -9.69
N PRO A 272 -5.17 -4.41 -9.97
CA PRO A 272 -5.56 -4.03 -11.33
C PRO A 272 -4.74 -2.83 -11.82
N ILE A 273 -4.46 -2.79 -13.13
CA ILE A 273 -3.91 -1.59 -13.76
C ILE A 273 -5.03 -0.68 -14.22
N LEU A 274 -5.08 0.53 -13.68
CA LEU A 274 -6.01 1.56 -14.12
C LEU A 274 -5.53 2.24 -15.40
N ALA A 275 -6.47 2.77 -16.18
CA ALA A 275 -6.17 3.32 -17.51
C ALA A 275 -5.19 4.50 -17.46
N ASP A 276 -5.33 5.36 -16.47
CA ASP A 276 -4.50 6.55 -16.26
C ASP A 276 -3.12 6.22 -15.69
N TRP A 277 -2.90 5.04 -15.10
CA TRP A 277 -1.59 4.60 -14.58
C TRP A 277 -0.60 4.17 -15.66
N ARG A 278 -1.08 3.72 -16.81
CA ARG A 278 -0.26 3.12 -17.88
C ARG A 278 0.95 3.97 -18.27
N PRO A 279 0.86 5.30 -18.42
CA PRO A 279 1.99 6.11 -18.86
C PRO A 279 3.17 6.13 -17.88
N ILE A 280 2.94 5.88 -16.57
CA ILE A 280 4.02 5.89 -15.57
C ILE A 280 4.69 4.52 -15.39
N LEU A 281 4.04 3.41 -15.78
CA LEU A 281 4.54 2.05 -15.54
C LEU A 281 5.99 1.81 -15.99
N PRO A 282 6.46 2.27 -17.17
CA PRO A 282 7.84 2.05 -17.60
C PRO A 282 8.89 2.68 -16.66
N TYR A 283 8.51 3.68 -15.86
CA TYR A 283 9.39 4.41 -14.95
C TYR A 283 9.39 3.84 -13.53
N ILE A 284 8.44 2.95 -13.22
CA ILE A 284 8.31 2.25 -11.93
C ILE A 284 8.44 0.73 -12.13
N ASN A 285 9.44 0.34 -12.93
CA ASN A 285 9.82 -1.06 -13.17
C ASN A 285 8.68 -1.93 -13.73
N ASN A 286 7.69 -1.33 -14.40
CA ASN A 286 6.44 -1.99 -14.80
C ASN A 286 5.82 -2.81 -13.66
N LEU A 287 5.94 -2.32 -12.42
CA LEU A 287 5.50 -2.96 -11.19
C LEU A 287 6.03 -4.38 -10.96
N LYS A 288 7.14 -4.80 -11.59
CA LYS A 288 7.71 -6.15 -11.37
C LYS A 288 8.19 -6.37 -9.93
N ASP A 289 8.48 -5.30 -9.20
CA ASP A 289 8.91 -5.29 -7.80
C ASP A 289 7.76 -5.09 -6.80
N LEU A 290 6.51 -5.09 -7.28
CA LEU A 290 5.33 -4.92 -6.42
C LEU A 290 4.13 -5.79 -6.83
N ASN A 291 3.94 -6.03 -8.12
CA ASN A 291 2.77 -6.69 -8.70
C ASN A 291 3.18 -7.75 -9.73
N TYR A 292 4.10 -8.65 -9.36
CA TYR A 292 4.55 -9.73 -10.23
C TYR A 292 3.63 -10.95 -10.14
N TYR A 293 2.82 -11.15 -11.17
CA TYR A 293 1.95 -12.33 -11.36
C TYR A 293 2.50 -13.15 -12.53
N GLY A 294 3.35 -14.13 -12.22
CA GLY A 294 4.22 -14.78 -13.19
C GLY A 294 3.53 -15.87 -14.01
N LEU A 295 3.86 -15.91 -15.30
CA LEU A 295 3.66 -17.08 -16.15
C LEU A 295 4.91 -17.30 -16.99
N LYS A 296 5.52 -18.48 -16.87
CA LYS A 296 6.63 -18.93 -17.70
C LYS A 296 6.29 -20.27 -18.33
N VAL A 297 6.51 -20.41 -19.63
CA VAL A 297 6.24 -21.65 -20.36
C VAL A 297 7.40 -21.97 -21.29
N THR A 298 8.08 -23.08 -21.03
CA THR A 298 9.17 -23.62 -21.86
C THR A 298 8.66 -24.80 -22.71
N GLY A 299 9.41 -25.16 -23.75
CA GLY A 299 9.08 -26.31 -24.61
C GLY A 299 7.93 -26.07 -25.60
N LEU A 300 7.43 -24.84 -25.74
CA LEU A 300 6.49 -24.48 -26.80
C LEU A 300 7.19 -24.44 -28.16
N SER A 301 6.48 -24.84 -29.21
CA SER A 301 6.92 -24.59 -30.58
C SER A 301 7.03 -23.08 -30.86
N GLY A 302 7.92 -22.68 -31.76
CA GLY A 302 8.02 -21.28 -32.19
C GLY A 302 6.69 -20.74 -32.72
N GLY A 303 6.35 -19.49 -32.37
CA GLY A 303 5.13 -18.81 -32.79
C GLY A 303 4.60 -17.84 -31.73
N LYS A 304 3.43 -17.28 -32.01
CA LYS A 304 2.64 -16.46 -31.09
C LYS A 304 1.54 -17.30 -30.45
N TYR A 305 1.21 -16.97 -29.21
CA TYR A 305 0.20 -17.64 -28.42
C TYR A 305 -0.75 -16.61 -27.83
N ALA A 306 -2.05 -16.78 -28.09
CA ALA A 306 -3.09 -16.05 -27.41
C ALA A 306 -3.28 -16.61 -26.01
N LEU A 307 -3.13 -15.77 -24.99
CA LEU A 307 -3.48 -16.09 -23.61
C LEU A 307 -4.96 -15.76 -23.39
N SER A 308 -5.70 -16.72 -22.86
CA SER A 308 -7.06 -16.54 -22.38
C SER A 308 -7.21 -17.00 -20.93
N ILE A 309 -8.09 -16.31 -20.20
CA ILE A 309 -8.49 -16.64 -18.84
C ILE A 309 -10.02 -16.72 -18.85
N ASP A 310 -10.57 -17.86 -18.44
CA ASP A 310 -12.00 -18.19 -18.50
C ASP A 310 -12.62 -17.96 -19.88
N GLY A 311 -11.87 -18.32 -20.93
CA GLY A 311 -12.28 -18.20 -22.32
C GLY A 311 -12.18 -16.78 -22.90
N LYS A 312 -11.88 -15.76 -22.09
CA LYS A 312 -11.65 -14.38 -22.57
C LYS A 312 -10.17 -14.20 -22.91
N LYS A 313 -9.87 -13.75 -24.13
CA LYS A 313 -8.51 -13.38 -24.53
C LYS A 313 -8.04 -12.16 -23.73
N VAL A 314 -6.89 -12.28 -23.06
CA VAL A 314 -6.34 -11.24 -22.18
C VAL A 314 -4.99 -10.70 -22.65
N GLY A 315 -4.29 -11.43 -23.52
CA GLY A 315 -3.01 -11.01 -24.05
C GLY A 315 -2.50 -11.95 -25.15
N GLU A 316 -1.37 -11.58 -25.73
CA GLU A 316 -0.65 -12.35 -26.73
C GLU A 316 0.83 -12.30 -26.41
N TYR A 317 1.52 -13.44 -26.53
CA TYR A 317 2.95 -13.54 -26.27
C TYR A 317 3.61 -14.49 -27.26
N THR A 318 4.85 -14.22 -27.61
CA THR A 318 5.70 -15.17 -28.32
C THR A 318 6.13 -16.32 -27.40
N ALA A 319 6.44 -17.47 -27.99
CA ALA A 319 7.06 -18.58 -27.26
C ALA A 319 8.34 -18.15 -26.54
N GLU A 320 9.11 -17.22 -27.12
CA GLU A 320 10.34 -16.70 -26.52
C GLU A 320 10.04 -15.88 -25.26
N GLU A 321 9.07 -14.96 -25.32
CA GLU A 321 8.65 -14.17 -24.15
C GLU A 321 8.13 -15.06 -23.03
N LEU A 322 7.30 -16.05 -23.37
CA LEU A 322 6.80 -17.04 -22.40
C LEU A 322 7.94 -17.86 -21.80
N SER A 323 8.97 -18.22 -22.58
CA SER A 323 10.12 -18.98 -22.06
C SER A 323 10.97 -18.19 -21.05
N LYS A 324 11.00 -16.86 -21.20
CA LYS A 324 11.65 -15.91 -20.28
C LYS A 324 10.78 -15.57 -19.07
N GLY A 325 9.48 -15.76 -19.18
CA GLY A 325 8.49 -15.42 -18.15
C GLY A 325 7.91 -14.01 -18.36
N VAL A 326 6.58 -13.92 -18.26
CA VAL A 326 5.82 -12.67 -18.41
C VAL A 326 5.12 -12.28 -17.12
N ASN A 327 4.95 -10.97 -16.90
CA ASN A 327 4.17 -10.45 -15.77
C ASN A 327 2.72 -10.22 -16.21
N LEU A 328 1.83 -11.13 -15.83
CA LEU A 328 0.39 -11.02 -16.04
C LEU A 328 -0.28 -10.04 -15.06
N GLY A 329 0.44 -9.46 -14.10
CA GLY A 329 -0.10 -8.50 -13.14
C GLY A 329 -0.49 -7.18 -13.80
N ASN A 330 0.01 -6.94 -15.02
CA ASN A 330 -0.29 -5.77 -15.82
C ASN A 330 -1.36 -5.99 -16.89
N LEU A 331 -2.09 -7.11 -16.84
CA LEU A 331 -3.22 -7.33 -17.74
C LEU A 331 -4.27 -6.22 -17.54
N GLU A 332 -4.86 -5.77 -18.65
CA GLU A 332 -5.82 -4.66 -18.67
C GLU A 332 -7.25 -5.12 -18.96
N THR A 333 -7.47 -6.43 -18.99
CA THR A 333 -8.76 -7.04 -19.29
C THR A 333 -8.79 -8.47 -18.75
N GLY A 334 -10.00 -9.04 -18.68
CA GLY A 334 -10.20 -10.40 -18.18
C GLY A 334 -10.68 -10.44 -16.74
N PRO A 335 -11.07 -11.63 -16.27
CA PRO A 335 -11.79 -11.80 -15.00
C PRO A 335 -11.00 -11.30 -13.79
N LEU A 336 -9.68 -11.54 -13.72
CA LEU A 336 -8.82 -11.07 -12.63
C LEU A 336 -8.74 -9.54 -12.56
N TRP A 337 -8.57 -8.88 -13.71
CA TRP A 337 -8.53 -7.43 -13.79
C TRP A 337 -9.89 -6.80 -13.46
N GLU A 338 -10.99 -7.40 -13.95
CA GLU A 338 -12.36 -6.95 -13.66
C GLU A 338 -12.70 -7.05 -12.17
N GLN A 339 -12.34 -8.17 -11.52
CA GLN A 339 -12.48 -8.34 -10.08
C GLN A 339 -11.65 -7.28 -9.32
N GLY A 340 -10.39 -7.08 -9.71
CA GLY A 340 -9.53 -6.06 -9.12
C GLY A 340 -10.11 -4.64 -9.25
N GLN A 341 -10.62 -4.27 -10.43
CA GLN A 341 -11.26 -2.96 -10.62
C GLN A 341 -12.50 -2.77 -9.76
N LYS A 342 -13.32 -3.82 -9.62
CA LYS A 342 -14.48 -3.79 -8.73
C LYS A 342 -14.05 -3.58 -7.28
N VAL A 343 -13.00 -4.27 -6.83
CA VAL A 343 -12.40 -4.05 -5.49
C VAL A 343 -11.93 -2.60 -5.33
N PHE A 344 -11.23 -2.04 -6.32
CA PHE A 344 -10.79 -0.64 -6.28
C PHE A 344 -11.97 0.35 -6.18
N GLN A 345 -13.05 0.13 -6.93
CA GLN A 345 -14.24 0.96 -6.84
C GLN A 345 -14.88 0.87 -5.45
N MET A 346 -15.00 -0.34 -4.89
CA MET A 346 -15.56 -0.53 -3.55
C MET A 346 -14.71 0.14 -2.46
N ILE A 347 -13.38 0.09 -2.59
CA ILE A 347 -12.45 0.82 -1.72
C ILE A 347 -12.68 2.33 -1.84
N THR A 348 -12.77 2.86 -3.06
CA THR A 348 -13.00 4.29 -3.31
C THR A 348 -14.31 4.76 -2.67
N ASP A 349 -15.39 3.99 -2.84
CA ASP A 349 -16.70 4.29 -2.26
C ASP A 349 -16.66 4.26 -0.72
N LYS A 350 -15.92 3.30 -0.12
CA LYS A 350 -15.68 3.27 1.33
C LYS A 350 -14.85 4.48 1.77
N ASN A 351 -13.82 4.86 1.03
CA ASN A 351 -12.94 5.98 1.39
C ASN A 351 -13.67 7.32 1.37
N ALA A 352 -14.73 7.47 0.57
CA ALA A 352 -15.65 8.62 0.68
C ALA A 352 -16.31 8.72 2.08
N ILE A 353 -16.60 7.58 2.73
CA ILE A 353 -17.18 7.55 4.09
C ILE A 353 -16.11 7.79 5.15
N VAL A 354 -14.89 7.26 4.96
CA VAL A 354 -13.73 7.60 5.80
C VAL A 354 -13.50 9.11 5.78
N HIS A 355 -13.49 9.71 4.58
CA HIS A 355 -13.36 11.15 4.38
C HIS A 355 -14.51 11.91 5.05
N LYS A 356 -15.76 11.48 4.85
CA LYS A 356 -16.93 12.06 5.51
C LYS A 356 -16.80 12.04 7.04
N ARG A 357 -16.41 10.89 7.62
CA ARG A 357 -16.22 10.73 9.06
C ARG A 357 -15.16 11.70 9.58
N PHE A 358 -14.03 11.81 8.88
CA PHE A 358 -12.96 12.73 9.27
C PHE A 358 -13.37 14.20 9.12
N ARG A 359 -13.75 14.62 7.91
CA ARG A 359 -14.04 16.03 7.60
C ARG A 359 -15.30 16.58 8.25
N GLN A 360 -16.37 15.80 8.29
CA GLN A 360 -17.69 16.30 8.73
C GLN A 360 -17.99 16.02 10.20
N VAL A 361 -17.25 15.12 10.86
CA VAL A 361 -17.53 14.73 12.25
C VAL A 361 -16.32 14.99 13.16
N ILE A 362 -15.13 14.49 12.82
CA ILE A 362 -13.91 14.73 13.61
C ILE A 362 -13.56 16.22 13.58
N MET A 363 -13.47 16.80 12.38
CA MET A 363 -13.11 18.20 12.16
C MET A 363 -14.28 19.19 12.26
N ALA A 364 -15.47 18.72 12.64
CA ALA A 364 -16.64 19.59 12.75
C ALA A 364 -16.35 20.76 13.71
N PRO A 365 -16.53 22.03 13.28
CA PRO A 365 -16.31 23.17 14.15
C PRO A 365 -17.32 23.13 15.31
N LYS A 366 -16.84 23.30 16.54
CA LYS A 366 -17.73 23.40 17.71
C LYS A 366 -18.40 24.77 17.71
N VAL A 367 -19.72 24.79 17.56
CA VAL A 367 -20.53 25.99 17.76
C VAL A 367 -20.93 26.05 19.24
N TYR A 368 -20.58 27.14 19.95
CA TYR A 368 -20.66 27.18 21.42
C TYR A 368 -22.06 26.91 22.00
N TRP A 369 -23.12 27.35 21.32
CA TRP A 369 -24.51 27.16 21.75
C TRP A 369 -25.09 25.78 21.38
N LEU A 370 -24.32 24.92 20.71
CA LEU A 370 -24.64 23.53 20.40
C LEU A 370 -23.69 22.55 21.09
N ALA A 371 -22.92 23.00 22.09
CA ALA A 371 -21.86 22.20 22.69
C ALA A 371 -22.39 20.88 23.28
N ASP A 372 -23.51 20.92 24.00
CA ASP A 372 -24.22 19.76 24.53
C ASP A 372 -24.65 18.78 23.44
N VAL A 373 -25.19 19.29 22.33
CA VAL A 373 -25.59 18.49 21.16
C VAL A 373 -24.38 17.79 20.54
N TYR A 374 -23.24 18.48 20.41
CA TYR A 374 -22.02 17.87 19.88
C TYR A 374 -21.48 16.79 20.81
N GLU A 375 -21.41 17.04 22.12
CA GLU A 375 -20.92 16.07 23.09
C GLU A 375 -21.80 14.80 23.12
N GLU A 376 -23.12 14.94 22.94
CA GLU A 376 -24.03 13.79 22.87
C GLU A 376 -23.99 13.04 21.52
N ARG A 377 -23.99 13.77 20.40
CA ARG A 377 -24.17 13.18 19.05
C ARG A 377 -22.88 12.74 18.38
N LYS A 378 -21.77 13.46 18.60
CA LYS A 378 -20.49 13.16 17.92
C LYS A 378 -20.02 11.72 18.17
N PRO A 379 -20.01 11.19 19.41
CA PRO A 379 -19.61 9.80 19.65
C PRO A 379 -20.50 8.79 18.93
N LYS A 380 -21.82 9.03 18.88
CA LYS A 380 -22.80 8.16 18.20
C LYS A 380 -22.55 8.12 16.69
N GLU A 381 -22.37 9.28 16.06
CA GLU A 381 -22.13 9.34 14.60
C GLU A 381 -20.74 8.77 14.24
N LEU A 382 -19.70 9.02 15.04
CA LEU A 382 -18.38 8.43 14.83
C LEU A 382 -18.41 6.90 14.89
N LYS A 383 -19.18 6.33 15.83
CA LYS A 383 -19.37 4.89 15.96
C LYS A 383 -20.12 4.32 14.75
N LYS A 384 -21.27 4.91 14.41
CA LYS A 384 -22.09 4.49 13.26
C LYS A 384 -21.29 4.49 11.94
N LEU A 385 -20.57 5.56 11.65
CA LEU A 385 -19.75 5.63 10.43
C LEU A 385 -18.59 4.63 10.45
N MET A 386 -18.00 4.35 11.62
CA MET A 386 -16.96 3.32 11.74
C MET A 386 -17.54 1.92 11.52
N GLU A 387 -18.74 1.61 12.01
CA GLU A 387 -19.43 0.35 11.75
C GLU A 387 -19.74 0.19 10.24
N GLU A 388 -20.14 1.27 9.56
CA GLU A 388 -20.33 1.24 8.10
C GLU A 388 -19.01 1.02 7.35
N ILE A 389 -17.93 1.71 7.74
CA ILE A 389 -16.58 1.53 7.16
C ILE A 389 -16.14 0.07 7.33
N GLN A 390 -16.32 -0.51 8.52
CA GLN A 390 -15.97 -1.90 8.79
C GLN A 390 -16.82 -2.87 7.96
N ALA A 391 -18.12 -2.66 7.87
CA ALA A 391 -19.00 -3.50 7.05
C ALA A 391 -18.60 -3.46 5.56
N ARG A 392 -18.25 -2.29 5.03
CA ARG A 392 -17.75 -2.14 3.65
C ARG A 392 -16.39 -2.79 3.47
N GLN A 393 -15.47 -2.66 4.43
CA GLN A 393 -14.18 -3.35 4.39
C GLN A 393 -14.35 -4.87 4.37
N GLN A 394 -15.29 -5.42 5.15
CA GLN A 394 -15.59 -6.86 5.13
C GLN A 394 -16.21 -7.30 3.79
N ALA A 395 -17.04 -6.46 3.16
CA ALA A 395 -17.55 -6.73 1.82
C ALA A 395 -16.42 -6.74 0.77
N ILE A 396 -15.47 -5.81 0.87
CA ILE A 396 -14.27 -5.76 0.03
C ILE A 396 -13.43 -7.04 0.22
N TYR A 397 -13.20 -7.49 1.46
CA TYR A 397 -12.46 -8.73 1.74
C TYR A 397 -13.15 -9.99 1.24
N LYS A 398 -14.48 -9.98 1.12
CA LYS A 398 -15.23 -11.07 0.45
C LYS A 398 -15.07 -11.02 -1.07
N GLU A 399 -15.11 -9.82 -1.65
CA GLU A 399 -14.98 -9.63 -3.10
C GLU A 399 -13.57 -9.99 -3.59
N VAL A 400 -12.53 -9.68 -2.82
CA VAL A 400 -11.13 -9.87 -3.22
C VAL A 400 -10.64 -11.32 -3.12
N GLN A 401 -11.48 -12.25 -2.64
CA GLN A 401 -11.09 -13.65 -2.50
C GLN A 401 -10.75 -14.26 -3.88
N PRO A 402 -9.57 -14.88 -4.05
CA PRO A 402 -9.19 -15.48 -5.32
C PRO A 402 -10.08 -16.66 -5.71
N GLY A 403 -10.57 -16.64 -6.95
CA GLY A 403 -11.28 -17.74 -7.59
C GLY A 403 -10.36 -18.78 -8.23
N VAL A 404 -10.96 -19.86 -8.72
CA VAL A 404 -10.31 -20.77 -9.67
C VAL A 404 -10.54 -20.23 -11.07
N HIS A 405 -9.49 -20.12 -11.87
CA HIS A 405 -9.56 -19.63 -13.25
C HIS A 405 -8.93 -20.63 -14.21
N ARG A 406 -9.52 -20.78 -15.41
CA ARG A 406 -8.98 -21.60 -16.50
C ARG A 406 -8.09 -20.76 -17.39
N PHE A 407 -6.80 -21.05 -17.39
CA PHE A 407 -5.82 -20.47 -18.30
C PHE A 407 -5.69 -21.33 -19.55
N ALA A 408 -5.58 -20.69 -20.71
CA ALA A 408 -5.21 -21.36 -21.95
C ALA A 408 -4.34 -20.46 -22.84
N LEU A 409 -3.19 -21.00 -23.24
CA LEU A 409 -2.34 -20.49 -24.30
C LEU A 409 -2.65 -21.30 -25.56
N LYS A 410 -3.15 -20.66 -26.61
CA LYS A 410 -3.41 -21.28 -27.91
C LYS A 410 -2.54 -20.65 -28.97
N LYS A 411 -1.90 -21.48 -29.78
CA LYS A 411 -1.09 -21.02 -30.91
C LYS A 411 -1.99 -20.31 -31.92
N GLU A 412 -1.54 -19.16 -32.41
CA GLU A 412 -2.22 -18.39 -33.47
C GLU A 412 -1.77 -18.78 -34.87
#